data_AF-A0A2D4WTE1-F1
#
_entry.id   AF-A0A2D4WTE1-F1
#
_cell.length_a   1.000
_cell.length_b   1.000
_cell.length_c   1.000
_cell.angle_alpha   90.00
_cell.angle_beta   90.00
_cell.angle_gamma   90.00
#
_symmetry.space_group_name_H-M   'P 1'
#
loop_
_entity.id
_entity.type
_entity.pdbx_description
1 polymer ?
#
loop_
_entity_poly.entity_id
_entity_poly.type
_entity_poly.pdbx_seq_one_letter_code
_entity_poly.pdbx_strand_id
1 'polypeptide(L)'
;LKREEGILLLNEISQDDALDGDMIEDIVTRACHSAKEQGIKGQALTPFLLTALAEETSGESLDANIALLLGNARLAARASSALAHDA
;
A
#
# COMPACT_ATOMS: atom_id res chain seq x y z
N LEU A 1 -3.55 7.05 29.71
CA LEU A 1 -3.25 7.99 28.60
C LEU A 1 -4.44 8.03 27.63
N LYS A 2 -5.35 9.02 27.73
CA LYS A 2 -6.31 9.32 26.65
C LYS A 2 -5.61 10.31 25.72
N ARG A 3 -5.05 9.82 24.63
CA ARG A 3 -4.45 10.65 23.57
C ARG A 3 -5.48 10.79 22.46
N GLU A 4 -5.79 12.01 22.04
CA GLU A 4 -6.69 12.31 20.90
C GLU A 4 -5.93 12.39 19.57
N GLU A 5 -4.61 12.20 19.61
CA GLU A 5 -3.72 12.26 18.44
C GLU A 5 -3.45 10.87 17.86
N GLY A 6 -3.46 10.79 16.53
CA GLY A 6 -3.05 9.59 15.80
C GLY A 6 -1.54 9.57 15.60
N ILE A 7 -0.95 8.37 15.68
CA ILE A 7 0.46 8.14 15.33
C ILE A 7 0.46 7.28 14.06
N LEU A 8 1.13 7.76 13.00
CA LEU A 8 1.34 7.00 11.78
C LEU A 8 2.67 6.23 11.90
N LEU A 9 2.57 4.91 11.99
CA LEU A 9 3.73 4.02 11.95
C LEU A 9 3.95 3.57 10.50
N LEU A 10 5.08 3.95 9.92
CA LEU A 10 5.49 3.50 8.60
C LEU A 10 6.28 2.21 8.72
N ASN A 11 5.90 1.20 7.95
CA ASN A 11 6.52 -0.10 7.95
C ASN A 11 6.94 -0.43 6.52
N GLU A 12 8.23 -0.66 6.32
CA GLU A 12 8.78 -1.00 5.02
C GLU A 12 8.37 -2.42 4.62
N ILE A 13 8.19 -2.63 3.32
CA ILE A 13 8.10 -3.99 2.76
C ILE A 13 9.46 -4.69 2.92
N SER A 14 9.46 -6.01 3.02
CA SER A 14 10.69 -6.78 2.98
C SER A 14 11.37 -6.59 1.62
N GLN A 15 12.71 -6.67 1.57
CA GLN A 15 13.44 -6.57 0.30
C GLN A 15 13.13 -7.74 -0.65
N ASP A 16 12.79 -8.91 -0.10
CA ASP A 16 12.46 -10.10 -0.89
C ASP A 16 11.10 -9.99 -1.59
N ASP A 17 10.18 -9.20 -1.01
CA ASP A 17 8.84 -8.95 -1.56
C ASP A 17 8.76 -7.61 -2.32
N ALA A 18 9.83 -6.81 -2.32
CA ALA A 18 9.87 -5.48 -2.92
C ALA A 18 9.94 -5.54 -4.44
N LEU A 19 9.23 -4.62 -5.11
CA LEU A 19 9.34 -4.38 -6.54
C LEU A 19 10.25 -3.19 -6.82
N ASP A 20 10.76 -3.12 -8.05
CA ASP A 20 11.54 -1.98 -8.52
C ASP A 20 10.71 -0.69 -8.48
N GLY A 21 11.22 0.33 -7.78
CA GLY A 21 10.49 1.57 -7.53
C GLY A 21 10.26 2.40 -8.78
N ASP A 22 11.25 2.47 -9.67
CA ASP A 22 11.16 3.23 -10.92
C ASP A 22 10.13 2.61 -11.86
N MET A 23 10.12 1.27 -11.94
CA MET A 23 9.13 0.51 -12.69
C MET A 23 7.70 0.78 -12.19
N ILE A 24 7.47 0.79 -10.88
CA ILE A 24 6.16 1.07 -10.30
C ILE A 24 5.72 2.51 -10.56
N GLU A 25 6.62 3.49 -10.40
CA GLU A 25 6.31 4.91 -10.67
C GLU A 25 5.91 5.13 -12.13
N ASP A 26 6.60 4.46 -13.06
CA ASP A 26 6.29 4.51 -14.49
C ASP A 26 4.89 3.94 -14.80
N ILE A 27 4.51 2.82 -14.19
CA ILE A 27 3.17 2.23 -14.33
C ILE A 27 2.11 3.16 -13.75
N VAL A 28 2.30 3.66 -12.53
CA VAL A 28 1.36 4.57 -11.87
C VAL A 28 1.16 5.85 -12.68
N THR A 29 2.23 6.41 -13.24
CA THR A 29 2.17 7.61 -14.08
C THR A 29 1.32 7.37 -15.34
N ARG A 30 1.54 6.26 -16.05
CA ARG A 30 0.74 5.89 -17.22
C ARG A 30 -0.73 5.65 -16.84
N ALA A 31 -0.98 4.89 -15.77
CA ALA A 31 -2.33 4.62 -15.30
C ALA A 31 -3.06 5.91 -14.89
N CYS A 32 -2.38 6.85 -14.24
CA CYS A 32 -2.94 8.16 -13.92
C CYS A 32 -3.29 8.98 -15.17
N HIS A 33 -2.48 8.90 -16.23
CA HIS A 33 -2.79 9.55 -17.50
C HIS A 33 -4.04 8.95 -18.15
N SER A 34 -4.08 7.61 -18.25
CA SER A 34 -5.21 6.87 -18.81
C SER A 34 -6.51 7.14 -18.04
N ALA A 35 -6.45 7.19 -16.70
CA ALA A 35 -7.60 7.52 -15.87
C ALA A 35 -8.17 8.92 -16.19
N LYS A 36 -7.29 9.91 -16.43
CA LYS A 36 -7.70 11.27 -16.82
C LYS A 36 -8.36 11.31 -18.19
N GLU A 37 -7.78 10.63 -19.18
CA GLU A 37 -8.34 10.55 -20.53
C GLU A 37 -9.73 9.87 -20.54
N GLN A 38 -9.91 8.85 -19.70
CA GLN A 38 -11.18 8.13 -19.54
C GLN A 38 -12.16 8.83 -18.59
N GLY A 39 -11.78 9.94 -17.96
CA GLY A 39 -12.63 10.68 -17.02
C GLY A 39 -12.91 9.96 -15.69
N ILE A 40 -12.09 8.97 -15.32
CA ILE A 40 -12.20 8.20 -14.09
C ILE A 40 -11.74 9.07 -12.91
N LYS A 41 -12.59 9.17 -11.88
CA LYS A 41 -12.37 10.07 -10.73
C LYS A 41 -13.08 9.61 -9.47
N GLY A 42 -12.78 10.27 -8.36
CA GLY A 42 -13.38 9.97 -7.05
C GLY A 42 -13.06 8.53 -6.62
N GLN A 43 -14.05 7.87 -6.00
CA GLN A 43 -13.88 6.49 -5.50
C GLN A 43 -13.52 5.45 -6.57
N ALA A 44 -13.76 5.74 -7.85
CA ALA A 44 -13.42 4.83 -8.95
C ALA A 44 -11.92 4.88 -9.33
N LEU A 45 -11.19 5.92 -8.90
CA LEU A 45 -9.78 6.09 -9.26
C LEU A 45 -8.89 5.03 -8.61
N THR A 46 -9.00 4.80 -7.30
CA THR A 46 -8.14 3.84 -6.61
C THR A 46 -8.28 2.41 -7.13
N PRO A 47 -9.49 1.85 -7.31
CA PRO A 47 -9.64 0.53 -7.92
C PRO A 47 -9.04 0.45 -9.32
N PHE A 48 -9.23 1.50 -10.14
CA PHE A 48 -8.65 1.54 -11.49
C PHE A 48 -7.11 1.48 -11.47
N LEU A 49 -6.46 2.30 -10.64
CA LEU A 49 -5.00 2.32 -10.54
C LEU A 49 -4.43 1.00 -10.03
N LEU A 50 -5.08 0.39 -9.02
CA LEU A 50 -4.65 -0.89 -8.48
C LEU A 50 -4.82 -2.04 -9.48
N THR A 51 -5.89 -2.03 -10.28
CA THR A 51 -6.07 -2.99 -11.37
C THR A 51 -4.97 -2.83 -12.42
N ALA A 52 -4.67 -1.61 -12.86
CA ALA A 52 -3.62 -1.36 -13.84
C ALA A 52 -2.24 -1.83 -13.35
N LEU A 53 -1.90 -1.58 -12.08
CA LEU A 53 -0.70 -2.09 -11.46
C LEU A 53 -0.63 -3.62 -11.49
N ALA A 54 -1.72 -4.30 -11.09
CA ALA A 54 -1.77 -5.75 -11.08
C ALA A 54 -1.66 -6.34 -12.50
N GLU A 55 -2.32 -5.73 -13.49
CA GLU A 55 -2.25 -6.17 -14.89
C GLU A 55 -0.86 -5.97 -15.49
N GLU A 56 -0.26 -4.79 -15.32
CA GLU A 56 1.05 -4.47 -15.90
C GLU A 56 2.21 -5.22 -15.22
N THR A 57 2.06 -5.60 -13.95
CA THR A 57 3.03 -6.41 -13.21
C THR A 57 2.73 -7.92 -13.27
N SER A 58 1.77 -8.36 -14.09
CA SER A 58 1.34 -9.77 -14.15
C SER A 58 0.99 -10.38 -12.79
N GLY A 59 0.47 -9.56 -11.87
CA GLY A 59 0.06 -9.94 -10.51
C GLY A 59 1.09 -9.68 -9.41
N GLU A 60 2.36 -9.40 -9.74
CA GLU A 60 3.41 -9.25 -8.72
C GLU A 60 3.13 -8.08 -7.75
N SER A 61 2.52 -6.98 -8.22
CA SER A 61 2.13 -5.86 -7.34
C SER A 61 1.06 -6.26 -6.32
N LEU A 62 0.20 -7.22 -6.66
CA LEU A 62 -0.80 -7.75 -5.74
C LEU A 62 -0.14 -8.59 -4.66
N ASP A 63 0.81 -9.44 -5.03
CA ASP A 63 1.57 -10.27 -4.10
C ASP A 63 2.39 -9.39 -3.13
N ALA A 64 3.09 -8.37 -3.64
CA ALA A 64 3.80 -7.39 -2.83
C ALA A 64 2.86 -6.64 -1.85
N ASN A 65 1.65 -6.26 -2.31
CA ASN A 65 0.65 -5.61 -1.45
C ASN A 65 0.13 -6.55 -0.35
N ILE A 66 -0.01 -7.85 -0.62
CA ILE A 66 -0.36 -8.86 0.38
C ILE A 66 0.78 -9.01 1.41
N ALA A 67 2.04 -9.06 0.96
CA ALA A 67 3.20 -9.10 1.86
C ALA A 67 3.26 -7.87 2.79
N LEU A 68 3.04 -6.67 2.24
CA LEU A 68 2.89 -5.42 2.98
C LEU A 68 1.78 -5.49 4.03
N LEU A 69 0.60 -5.97 3.64
CA LEU A 69 -0.55 -6.09 4.55
C LEU A 69 -0.23 -7.00 5.74
N LEU A 70 0.41 -8.15 5.48
CA LEU A 70 0.84 -9.09 6.52
C LEU A 70 1.91 -8.47 7.43
N GLY A 71 2.88 -7.74 6.87
CA GLY A 71 3.89 -7.00 7.63
C GLY A 71 3.26 -5.96 8.55
N ASN A 72 2.33 -5.16 8.02
CA ASN A 72 1.60 -4.14 8.77
C ASN A 72 0.77 -4.75 9.90
N ALA A 73 0.10 -5.87 9.66
CA ALA A 73 -0.65 -6.59 10.69
C ALA A 73 0.26 -7.08 11.84
N ARG A 74 1.44 -7.62 11.53
CA ARG A 74 2.42 -8.04 12.54
C ARG A 74 2.94 -6.86 13.36
N LEU A 75 3.29 -5.73 12.72
CA LEU A 75 3.72 -4.53 13.44
C LEU A 75 2.61 -4.00 14.35
N ALA A 76 1.38 -3.92 13.83
CA ALA A 76 0.22 -3.46 14.60
C ALA A 76 -0.02 -4.33 15.85
N ALA A 77 0.06 -5.66 15.71
CA ALA A 77 -0.06 -6.58 16.84
C ALA A 77 1.03 -6.36 17.90
N ARG A 78 2.29 -6.16 17.47
CA ARG A 78 3.41 -5.85 18.38
C ARG A 78 3.19 -4.53 19.11
N ALA A 79 2.80 -3.48 18.38
CA ALA A 79 2.53 -2.17 18.95
C ALA A 79 1.39 -2.22 19.98
N SER A 80 0.29 -2.91 19.63
CA SER A 80 -0.84 -3.11 20.53
C SER A 80 -0.44 -3.87 21.80
N SER A 81 0.34 -4.95 21.67
CA SER A 81 0.82 -5.73 22.81
C SER A 81 1.70 -4.90 23.74
N ALA A 82 2.66 -4.14 23.20
CA ALA A 82 3.54 -3.28 23.99
C ALA A 82 2.75 -2.21 24.75
N LEU A 83 1.80 -1.53 24.08
CA LEU A 83 0.94 -0.53 24.71
C LEU A 83 0.04 -1.10 25.81
N ALA A 84 -0.37 -2.37 25.70
CA ALA A 84 -1.18 -3.03 26.70
C ALA A 84 -0.38 -3.48 27.94
N HIS A 85 0.93 -3.72 27.80
CA HIS A 85 1.79 -4.09 28.93
C HIS A 85 2.33 -2.88 29.71
N ASP A 86 2.35 -1.70 29.08
CA ASP A 86 2.69 -0.41 29.71
C ASP A 86 1.47 0.33 30.33
N ALA A 87 0.28 -0.29 30.31
CA ALA A 87 -0.97 0.23 30.87
C ALA A 87 -1.32 -0.41 32.22
#